data_AF-A0AAC9LF88-F1
#
_entry.id   AF-A0AAC9LF88-F1
#
_cell.length_a   1.000
_cell.length_b   1.000
_cell.length_c   1.000
_cell.angle_alpha   90.00
_cell.angle_beta   90.00
_cell.angle_gamma   90.00
#
_symmetry.space_group_name_H-M   'P 1'
#
loop_
_entity.id
_entity.type
_entity.pdbx_description
1 polymer ?
#
loop_
_entity_poly.entity_id
_entity_poly.type
_entity_poly.pdbx_seq_one_letter_code
_entity_poly.pdbx_strand_id
1 'polypeptide(L)'
;MTTNAEASLREVRDLLMTFKTPACIHRASELDGAADRVIACAVELLDPEAEHLQRRLASAVRAIQAAEKAAEAHLRNPLTRPISQARFAMQTGSATGAIQIVLEELNPAETAARDQFRNR
;
A
#
# COMPACT_ATOMS: atom_id res chain seq x y z
N MET A 1 -3.52 14.01 16.90
CA MET A 1 -2.29 13.24 16.58
C MET A 1 -2.46 12.36 15.33
N THR A 2 -3.69 12.02 14.94
CA THR A 2 -4.04 11.25 13.72
C THR A 2 -3.60 11.88 12.40
N THR A 3 -3.44 13.21 12.34
CA THR A 3 -3.17 13.95 11.10
C THR A 3 -1.83 13.59 10.45
N ASN A 4 -0.80 13.28 11.26
CA ASN A 4 0.51 12.85 10.75
C ASN A 4 0.47 11.42 10.22
N ALA A 5 -0.19 10.50 10.93
CA ALA A 5 -0.40 9.12 10.48
C ALA A 5 -1.20 9.09 9.16
N GLU A 6 -2.27 9.88 9.05
CA GLU A 6 -3.03 10.02 7.80
C GLU A 6 -2.17 10.57 6.65
N ALA A 7 -1.39 11.63 6.88
CA ALA A 7 -0.52 12.20 5.85
C ALA A 7 0.51 11.18 5.35
N SER A 8 1.16 10.46 6.27
CA SER A 8 2.11 9.40 5.90
C SER A 8 1.44 8.25 5.15
N LEU A 9 0.22 7.85 5.53
CA LEU A 9 -0.55 6.85 4.79
C LEU A 9 -0.93 7.33 3.38
N ARG A 10 -1.29 8.62 3.21
CA ARG A 10 -1.52 9.20 1.88
C ARG A 10 -0.26 9.14 1.02
N GLU A 11 0.89 9.53 1.56
CA GLU A 11 2.16 9.45 0.83
C GLU A 11 2.52 8.02 0.39
N VAL A 12 2.34 7.03 1.28
CA VAL A 12 2.57 5.62 0.93
C VAL A 12 1.57 5.15 -0.14
N ARG A 13 0.29 5.51 -0.02
CA ARG A 13 -0.73 5.19 -1.04
C ARG A 13 -0.37 5.81 -2.38
N ASP A 14 0.00 7.08 -2.40
CA ASP A 14 0.29 7.82 -3.63
C ASP A 14 1.53 7.25 -4.32
N LEU A 15 2.56 6.86 -3.56
CA LEU A 15 3.70 6.07 -4.05
C LEU A 15 3.23 4.74 -4.68
N LEU A 16 2.41 3.97 -3.96
CA LEU A 16 1.90 2.68 -4.45
C LEU A 16 1.09 2.82 -5.74
N MET A 17 0.31 3.90 -5.88
CA MET A 17 -0.46 4.23 -7.10
C MET A 17 0.42 4.54 -8.31
N THR A 18 1.73 4.77 -8.14
CA THR A 18 2.66 4.94 -9.27
C THR A 18 3.07 3.63 -9.92
N PHE A 19 2.86 2.47 -9.27
CA PHE A 19 3.20 1.14 -9.80
C PHE A 19 2.04 0.57 -10.65
N LYS A 20 1.69 1.26 -11.74
CA LYS A 20 0.49 0.97 -12.55
C LYS A 20 0.62 -0.24 -13.48
N THR A 21 1.83 -0.73 -13.70
CA THR A 21 2.08 -1.83 -14.66
C THR A 21 3.05 -2.86 -14.08
N PRO A 22 3.02 -4.11 -14.56
CA PRO A 22 3.97 -5.13 -14.12
C PRO A 22 5.44 -4.76 -14.37
N ALA A 23 5.73 -3.91 -15.36
CA ALA A 23 7.07 -3.41 -15.65
C ALA A 23 7.62 -2.48 -14.55
N CYS A 24 6.77 -1.92 -13.68
CA CYS A 24 7.20 -1.06 -12.59
C CYS A 24 8.00 -1.79 -11.51
N ILE A 25 8.12 -3.13 -11.57
CA ILE A 25 8.99 -3.93 -10.68
C ILE A 25 10.46 -3.46 -10.69
N HIS A 26 10.91 -2.81 -11.77
CA HIS A 26 12.27 -2.23 -11.84
C HIS A 26 12.49 -1.06 -10.88
N ARG A 27 11.40 -0.43 -10.41
CA ARG A 27 11.38 0.65 -9.42
C ARG A 27 11.12 0.14 -8.00
N ALA A 28 11.19 -1.18 -7.76
CA ALA A 28 10.85 -1.76 -6.46
C ALA A 28 11.67 -1.21 -5.29
N SER A 29 12.88 -0.68 -5.52
CA SER A 29 13.67 0.02 -4.50
C SER A 29 12.99 1.27 -3.94
N GLU A 30 12.03 1.86 -4.67
CA GLU A 30 11.25 2.99 -4.16
C GLU A 30 10.25 2.59 -3.06
N LEU A 31 9.96 1.29 -2.89
CA LEU A 31 9.14 0.78 -1.78
C LEU A 31 9.90 0.68 -0.45
N ASP A 32 11.21 0.93 -0.46
CA ASP A 32 12.04 0.80 0.73
C ASP A 32 11.50 1.65 1.89
N GLY A 33 11.35 1.03 3.05
CA GLY A 33 10.74 1.64 4.25
C GLY A 33 9.24 1.89 4.18
N ALA A 34 8.53 1.60 3.07
CA ALA A 34 7.08 1.83 2.98
C ALA A 34 6.31 0.95 3.98
N ALA A 35 6.72 -0.30 4.17
CA ALA A 35 6.13 -1.19 5.16
C ALA A 35 6.31 -0.65 6.59
N ASP A 36 7.51 -0.19 6.93
CA ASP A 36 7.83 0.36 8.25
C ASP A 36 7.05 1.63 8.55
N ARG A 37 6.85 2.50 7.55
CA ARG A 37 5.99 3.67 7.67
C ARG A 37 4.55 3.30 7.98
N VAL A 38 4.00 2.28 7.32
CA VAL A 38 2.64 1.78 7.62
C VAL A 38 2.56 1.18 9.03
N ILE A 39 3.60 0.48 9.48
CA ILE A 39 3.69 -0.04 10.86
C ILE A 39 3.70 1.12 11.87
N ALA A 40 4.51 2.15 11.63
CA ALA A 40 4.56 3.33 12.50
C ALA A 40 3.18 4.02 12.58
N CYS A 41 2.50 4.20 11.46
CA CYS A 41 1.13 4.72 11.44
C CYS A 41 0.16 3.82 12.20
N ALA A 42 0.28 2.49 12.08
CA ALA A 42 -0.57 1.55 12.80
C ALA A 42 -0.39 1.69 14.32
N VAL A 43 0.84 1.87 14.80
CA VAL A 43 1.13 2.13 16.22
C VAL A 43 0.55 3.47 16.67
N GLU A 44 0.68 4.53 15.87
CA GLU A 44 0.08 5.84 16.19
C GLU A 44 -1.45 5.82 16.23
N LEU A 45 -2.07 4.94 15.45
CA LEU A 45 -3.52 4.74 15.35
C LEU A 45 -4.05 3.62 16.26
N LEU A 46 -3.30 3.23 17.30
CA LEU A 46 -3.72 2.22 18.28
C LEU A 46 -4.94 2.71 19.07
N ASP A 47 -6.12 2.38 18.56
CA ASP A 47 -7.42 2.53 19.22
C ASP A 47 -8.09 1.15 19.33
N PRO A 48 -8.43 0.68 20.54
CA PRO A 48 -9.14 -0.59 20.74
C PRO A 48 -10.47 -0.69 19.98
N GLU A 49 -11.14 0.44 19.72
CA GLU A 49 -12.40 0.48 18.98
C GLU A 49 -12.19 0.40 17.45
N ALA A 50 -10.95 0.50 16.98
CA ALA A 50 -10.56 0.48 15.56
C ALA A 50 -9.77 -0.78 15.16
N GLU A 51 -10.05 -1.92 15.79
CA GLU A 51 -9.35 -3.19 15.52
C GLU A 51 -9.38 -3.58 14.03
N HIS A 52 -10.46 -3.29 13.32
CA HIS A 52 -10.57 -3.54 11.89
C HIS A 52 -9.59 -2.69 11.07
N LEU A 53 -9.32 -1.43 11.44
CA LEU A 53 -8.31 -0.59 10.79
C LEU A 53 -6.92 -1.19 10.98
N GLN A 54 -6.61 -1.69 12.18
CA GLN A 54 -5.35 -2.37 12.47
C GLN A 54 -5.17 -3.61 11.60
N ARG A 55 -6.22 -4.42 11.41
CA ARG A 55 -6.19 -5.58 10.49
C ARG A 55 -5.94 -5.16 9.04
N ARG A 56 -6.50 -4.03 8.59
CA ARG A 56 -6.28 -3.47 7.25
C ARG A 56 -4.85 -2.99 7.07
N LEU A 57 -4.29 -2.25 8.02
CA LEU A 57 -2.89 -1.82 8.00
C LEU A 57 -1.93 -3.01 8.00
N ALA A 58 -2.20 -4.03 8.81
CA ALA A 58 -1.43 -5.28 8.79
C ALA A 58 -1.53 -6.00 7.42
N SER A 59 -2.69 -5.95 6.76
CA SER A 59 -2.86 -6.45 5.39
C SER A 59 -2.00 -5.67 4.39
N ALA A 60 -1.96 -4.34 4.50
CA ALA A 60 -1.13 -3.49 3.64
C ALA A 60 0.36 -3.79 3.81
N VAL A 61 0.84 -3.91 5.05
CA VAL A 61 2.23 -4.29 5.37
C VAL A 61 2.60 -5.62 4.71
N ARG A 62 1.77 -6.65 4.88
CA ARG A 62 2.02 -7.97 4.26
C ARG A 62 2.08 -7.91 2.75
N ALA A 63 1.23 -7.09 2.13
CA ALA A 63 1.21 -6.91 0.68
C ALA A 63 2.49 -6.19 0.19
N ILE A 64 2.92 -5.11 0.87
CA ILE A 64 4.17 -4.39 0.53
C ILE A 64 5.38 -5.35 0.60
N GLN A 65 5.51 -6.09 1.70
CA GLN A 65 6.59 -7.07 1.87
C GLN A 65 6.53 -8.21 0.83
N ALA A 66 5.33 -8.60 0.40
CA ALA A 66 5.17 -9.58 -0.67
C ALA A 66 5.57 -9.01 -2.05
N ALA A 67 5.36 -7.72 -2.29
CA ALA A 67 5.84 -7.03 -3.49
C ALA A 67 7.38 -6.98 -3.51
N GLU A 68 8.02 -6.62 -2.40
CA GLU A 68 9.49 -6.64 -2.25
C GLU A 68 10.07 -8.03 -2.54
N LYS A 69 9.48 -9.08 -1.96
CA LYS A 69 9.87 -10.48 -2.24
C LYS A 69 9.71 -10.86 -3.72
N ALA A 70 8.66 -10.37 -4.38
CA ALA A 70 8.47 -10.59 -5.81
C ALA A 70 9.57 -9.89 -6.63
N ALA A 71 9.98 -8.68 -6.24
CA ALA A 71 11.09 -7.98 -6.87
C ALA A 71 12.43 -8.72 -6.69
N GLU A 72 12.72 -9.23 -5.48
CA GLU A 72 13.90 -10.07 -5.26
C GLU A 72 13.89 -11.33 -6.14
N ALA A 73 12.75 -12.01 -6.25
CA ALA A 73 12.60 -13.20 -7.08
C ALA A 73 12.79 -12.88 -8.58
N HIS A 74 12.31 -11.73 -9.04
CA HIS A 74 12.49 -11.25 -10.41
C HIS A 74 13.97 -11.07 -10.77
N LEU A 75 14.78 -10.59 -9.82
CA LEU A 75 16.23 -10.42 -10.00
C LEU A 75 16.96 -11.76 -10.02
N ARG A 76 16.59 -12.69 -9.15
CA ARG A 76 17.30 -13.98 -8.98
C ARG A 76 16.97 -15.01 -10.05
N ASN A 77 15.77 -15.00 -10.63
CA ASN A 77 15.33 -16.06 -11.54
C ASN A 77 14.69 -15.52 -12.84
N PRO A 78 15.43 -15.56 -13.97
CA PRO A 78 14.93 -15.13 -15.28
C PRO A 78 13.67 -15.86 -15.75
N LEU A 79 13.52 -17.16 -15.45
CA LEU A 79 12.41 -17.98 -15.92
C LEU A 79 11.08 -17.62 -15.24
N THR A 80 11.13 -17.08 -14.02
CA THR A 80 9.95 -16.68 -13.25
C THR A 80 9.67 -15.18 -13.31
N ARG A 81 10.35 -14.42 -14.19
CA ARG A 81 10.21 -12.96 -14.29
C ARG A 81 8.77 -12.51 -14.55
N PRO A 82 8.00 -13.09 -15.50
CA PRO A 82 6.62 -12.67 -15.74
C PRO A 82 5.71 -12.92 -14.53
N ILE A 83 5.92 -14.03 -13.84
CA ILE A 83 5.17 -14.38 -12.61
C ILE A 83 5.49 -13.36 -11.51
N SER A 84 6.76 -12.99 -11.37
CA SER A 84 7.22 -12.02 -10.37
C SER A 84 6.67 -10.63 -10.65
N GLN A 85 6.65 -10.20 -11.92
CA GLN A 85 6.02 -8.95 -12.37
C GLN A 85 4.52 -8.90 -12.05
N ALA A 86 3.79 -9.97 -12.36
CA ALA A 86 2.37 -10.07 -12.06
C ALA A 86 2.10 -10.04 -10.54
N ARG A 87 2.90 -10.77 -9.75
CA ARG A 87 2.81 -10.75 -8.28
C ARG A 87 3.09 -9.36 -7.73
N PHE A 88 4.15 -8.70 -8.19
CA PHE A 88 4.48 -7.34 -7.77
C PHE A 88 3.30 -6.38 -7.98
N ALA A 89 2.76 -6.33 -9.21
CA ALA A 89 1.63 -5.45 -9.53
C ALA A 89 0.36 -5.78 -8.71
N MET A 90 0.08 -7.07 -8.50
CA MET A 90 -1.04 -7.50 -7.67
C MET A 90 -0.88 -7.05 -6.22
N GLN A 91 0.32 -7.16 -5.65
CA GLN A 91 0.59 -6.83 -4.26
C GLN A 91 0.61 -5.32 -4.01
N THR A 92 1.19 -4.51 -4.91
CA THR A 92 1.12 -3.04 -4.80
C THR A 92 -0.32 -2.55 -4.91
N GLY A 93 -1.14 -3.16 -5.77
CA GLY A 93 -2.58 -2.89 -5.85
C GLY A 93 -3.33 -3.27 -4.59
N SER A 94 -3.03 -4.43 -4.00
CA SER A 94 -3.64 -4.87 -2.74
C SER A 94 -3.31 -3.94 -1.57
N ALA A 95 -2.04 -3.51 -1.45
CA ALA A 95 -1.60 -2.54 -0.46
C ALA A 95 -2.32 -1.19 -0.64
N THR A 96 -2.42 -0.71 -1.88
CA THR A 96 -3.13 0.54 -2.21
C THR A 96 -4.57 0.51 -1.72
N GLY A 97 -5.31 -0.56 -2.03
CA GLY A 97 -6.70 -0.71 -1.62
C GLY A 97 -6.88 -0.79 -0.11
N ALA A 98 -5.98 -1.50 0.59
CA ALA A 98 -6.03 -1.58 2.04
C ALA A 98 -5.80 -0.23 2.73
N ILE A 99 -4.82 0.55 2.26
CA ILE A 99 -4.55 1.90 2.79
C ILE A 99 -5.68 2.88 2.44
N GLN A 100 -6.24 2.80 1.22
CA GLN A 100 -7.35 3.65 0.80
C GLN A 100 -8.57 3.48 1.73
N ILE A 101 -8.93 2.25 2.09
CA ILE A 101 -10.04 1.99 3.02
C ILE A 101 -9.77 2.63 4.38
N VAL A 102 -8.56 2.51 4.91
CA VAL A 102 -8.19 3.14 6.19
C VAL A 102 -8.33 4.66 6.11
N LEU A 103 -7.85 5.29 5.03
CA LEU A 103 -7.95 6.74 4.84
C LEU A 103 -9.40 7.21 4.72
N GLU A 104 -10.27 6.47 4.03
CA GLU A 104 -11.71 6.77 3.92
C GLU A 104 -12.43 6.71 5.27
N GLU A 105 -12.05 5.77 6.13
CA GLU A 105 -12.63 5.62 7.46
C GLU A 105 -12.10 6.66 8.46
N LEU A 106 -10.82 7.03 8.37
CA LEU A 106 -10.24 8.10 9.21
C LEU A 106 -10.75 9.49 8.80
N ASN A 107 -11.01 9.71 7.51
CA ASN A 107 -11.45 11.00 7.00
C ASN A 107 -12.55 10.84 5.93
N PRO A 108 -13.83 11.07 6.29
CA PRO A 108 -14.96 10.96 5.36
C PRO A 108 -14.86 11.87 4.12
N ALA A 109 -14.05 12.94 4.15
CA ALA A 109 -13.82 13.79 2.99
C ALA A 109 -13.05 13.06 1.86
N GLU A 110 -12.27 12.02 2.17
CA GLU A 110 -11.61 11.17 1.17
C GLU A 110 -12.65 10.37 0.35
N THR A 111 -13.76 9.96 0.95
CA THR A 111 -14.86 9.26 0.27
C THR A 111 -15.50 10.15 -0.80
N ALA A 112 -15.72 11.43 -0.48
CA ALA A 112 -16.27 12.41 -1.43
C ALA A 112 -15.31 12.69 -2.61
N ALA A 113 -14.00 12.71 -2.35
CA ALA A 113 -13.00 12.87 -3.40
C ALA A 113 -12.98 11.66 -4.35
N ARG A 114 -12.99 10.42 -3.82
CA ARG A 114 -13.06 9.20 -4.64
C ARG A 114 -14.29 9.17 -5.55
N ASP A 115 -15.46 9.51 -5.00
CA ASP A 115 -16.72 9.41 -5.75
C ASP A 115 -16.80 10.47 -6.87
N GLN A 116 -16.12 11.62 -6.73
CA GLN A 116 -15.95 12.58 -7.84
C GLN A 116 -15.04 12.06 -8.96
N PHE A 117 -14.01 11.27 -8.64
CA PHE A 117 -13.14 10.64 -9.65
C PHE A 117 -13.81 9.49 -10.40
N ARG A 118 -14.80 8.81 -9.79
CA ARG A 118 -15.50 7.67 -10.39
C ARG A 118 -16.63 8.07 -11.34
N ASN A 119 -17.12 9.31 -11.24
CA ASN A 119 -18.20 9.88 -12.08
C ASN A 119 -17.67 10.73 -13.26
N ARG A 120 -16.40 10.59 -13.60
CA ARG A 120 -15.75 11.18 -14.79
C ARG A 120 -15.21 10.07 -15.67
#